data_AF-W7TIM8-F1
#
_entry.id   AF-W7TIM8-F1
#
_cell.length_a   1.000
_cell.length_b   1.000
_cell.length_c   1.000
_cell.angle_alpha   90.00
_cell.angle_beta   90.00
_cell.angle_gamma   90.00
#
_symmetry.space_group_name_H-M   'P 1'
#
loop_
_entity.id
_entity.type
_entity.pdbx_description
1 polymer ?
#
loop_
_entity_poly.entity_id
_entity_poly.type
_entity_poly.pdbx_seq_one_letter_code
_entity_poly.pdbx_strand_id
1 'polypeptide(L)'
;MLNAEETKTSGAADASHGGKKANTTSTKVNQVSWLQRLRREGCLPLKTVGFLTGLALTVIACLTFAAKLLDLNVVGAINQVWLAIFGLIMMLLEASSSTNFLSQRVSRWLNENMKILTYMTGRGLFYIFVGTLELGFWFSTLHLVIGIILCSLGGVTIFVGWALGMKLRSLRRDMAQEDDARRVSQRAP
;
A
#
# COMPACT_ATOMS: atom_id res chain seq x y z
N MET A 1 -0.61 30.72 32.72
CA MET A 1 -1.33 29.62 32.05
C MET A 1 -0.39 28.41 32.02
N LEU A 2 -0.02 27.95 33.22
CA LEU A 2 -0.41 26.67 33.88
C LEU A 2 0.29 25.46 33.24
N ASN A 3 1.54 25.20 33.64
CA ASN A 3 1.99 24.35 34.79
C ASN A 3 2.15 22.88 34.34
N ALA A 4 3.36 22.34 34.26
CA ALA A 4 4.30 21.97 35.32
C ALA A 4 4.04 20.56 35.86
N GLU A 5 5.15 19.91 36.22
CA GLU A 5 5.29 18.76 37.12
C GLU A 5 5.09 17.36 36.55
N GLU A 6 6.25 16.77 36.25
CA GLU A 6 6.68 15.52 36.86
C GLU A 6 5.83 15.07 38.06
N THR A 7 5.29 13.86 37.98
CA THR A 7 5.10 13.05 39.19
C THR A 7 5.37 11.60 38.84
N LYS A 8 6.65 11.24 39.00
CA LYS A 8 7.07 9.87 39.24
C LYS A 8 6.47 9.42 40.58
N THR A 9 5.87 8.23 40.55
CA THR A 9 5.90 7.20 41.61
C THR A 9 5.48 7.60 43.03
N SER A 10 4.33 7.12 43.48
CA SER A 10 4.26 6.02 44.46
C SER A 10 2.80 5.84 44.89
N GLY A 11 2.29 4.63 44.73
CA GLY A 11 0.92 4.25 45.06
C GLY A 11 0.81 2.74 44.96
N ALA A 12 1.33 2.09 46.00
CA ALA A 12 1.11 0.72 46.46
C ALA A 12 -0.06 0.00 45.76
N ALA A 13 0.20 -1.06 45.00
CA ALA A 13 0.23 -2.42 45.53
C ALA A 13 -1.12 -2.88 46.12
N ASP A 14 -2.18 -2.95 45.31
CA ASP A 14 -3.19 -4.03 45.38
C ASP A 14 -4.23 -3.93 44.24
N ALA A 15 -3.88 -4.41 43.02
CA ALA A 15 -4.84 -4.65 41.92
C ALA A 15 -4.20 -5.45 40.74
N SER A 16 -3.10 -6.16 40.97
CA SER A 16 -2.09 -6.42 39.92
C SER A 16 -2.35 -7.62 38.98
N HIS A 17 -3.53 -8.25 38.92
CA HIS A 17 -3.73 -9.37 37.98
C HIS A 17 -4.93 -9.25 37.01
N GLY A 18 -5.93 -8.42 37.31
CA GLY A 18 -7.10 -8.24 36.42
C GLY A 18 -6.95 -7.12 35.38
N GLY A 19 -6.38 -5.96 35.76
CA GLY A 19 -6.39 -4.74 34.93
C GLY A 19 -5.33 -4.68 33.82
N LYS A 20 -4.18 -5.35 33.99
CA LYS A 20 -3.12 -5.37 32.95
C LYS A 20 -3.56 -6.09 31.67
N LYS A 21 -4.33 -7.17 31.80
CA LYS A 21 -4.73 -8.00 30.65
C LYS A 21 -5.80 -7.33 29.78
N ALA A 22 -6.73 -6.58 30.37
CA ALA A 22 -7.75 -5.85 29.62
C ALA A 22 -7.15 -4.74 28.73
N ASN A 23 -6.12 -4.03 29.23
CA ASN A 23 -5.44 -3.00 28.46
C ASN A 23 -4.61 -3.59 27.31
N THR A 24 -3.88 -4.70 27.56
CA THR A 24 -3.08 -5.37 26.52
C THR A 24 -3.92 -5.95 25.38
N THR A 25 -5.06 -6.59 25.67
CA THR A 25 -5.94 -7.15 24.63
C THR A 25 -6.56 -6.04 23.77
N SER A 26 -7.04 -4.95 24.36
CA SER A 26 -7.51 -3.77 23.59
C SER A 26 -6.41 -3.15 22.75
N THR A 27 -5.17 -3.10 23.27
CA THR A 27 -4.03 -2.56 22.50
C THR A 27 -3.71 -3.45 21.30
N LYS A 28 -3.71 -4.79 21.46
CA LYS A 28 -3.44 -5.76 20.37
C LYS A 28 -4.54 -5.80 19.32
N VAL A 29 -5.81 -5.73 19.71
CA VAL A 29 -6.96 -5.68 18.77
C VAL A 29 -6.92 -4.39 17.95
N ASN A 30 -6.67 -3.25 18.61
CA ASN A 30 -6.38 -1.99 17.93
C ASN A 30 -5.13 -2.12 17.04
N GLN A 31 -4.14 -2.94 17.45
CA GLN A 31 -2.93 -3.13 16.69
C GLN A 31 -3.16 -3.81 15.33
N VAL A 32 -3.98 -4.84 15.35
CA VAL A 32 -4.32 -5.63 14.18
C VAL A 32 -5.18 -4.82 13.22
N SER A 33 -6.10 -3.99 13.71
CA SER A 33 -6.96 -3.16 12.86
C SER A 33 -6.17 -2.05 12.15
N TRP A 34 -5.21 -1.38 12.79
CA TRP A 34 -4.35 -0.40 12.10
C TRP A 34 -3.39 -1.05 11.12
N LEU A 35 -2.84 -2.23 11.43
CA LEU A 35 -2.01 -2.98 10.49
C LEU A 35 -2.79 -3.46 9.27
N GLN A 36 -4.06 -3.85 9.46
CA GLN A 36 -4.95 -4.17 8.34
C GLN A 36 -5.25 -2.96 7.48
N ARG A 37 -5.44 -1.77 8.09
CA ARG A 37 -5.57 -0.50 7.36
C ARG A 37 -4.28 -0.19 6.59
N LEU A 38 -3.11 -0.26 7.22
CA LEU A 38 -1.83 -0.05 6.52
C LEU A 38 -1.54 -1.06 5.42
N ARG A 39 -1.99 -2.30 5.55
CA ARG A 39 -1.85 -3.30 4.48
C ARG A 39 -2.78 -2.99 3.30
N ARG A 40 -3.99 -2.50 3.56
CA ARG A 40 -4.95 -2.13 2.50
C ARG A 40 -4.64 -0.79 1.86
N GLU A 41 -4.16 0.17 2.64
CA GLU A 41 -3.93 1.54 2.20
C GLU A 41 -2.46 1.77 1.83
N GLY A 42 -1.49 1.00 2.32
CA GLY A 42 -0.07 1.29 2.08
C GLY A 42 0.41 2.56 2.83
N CYS A 43 1.72 2.75 2.90
CA CYS A 43 2.30 3.95 3.51
C CYS A 43 1.99 5.17 2.64
N LEU A 44 1.41 6.24 3.23
CA LEU A 44 1.15 7.52 2.56
C LEU A 44 2.26 7.99 1.60
N PRO A 45 3.57 7.96 1.95
CA PRO A 45 4.62 8.37 1.00
C PRO A 45 4.72 7.47 -0.24
N LEU A 46 4.52 6.16 -0.11
CA LEU A 46 4.50 5.24 -1.26
C LEU A 46 3.37 5.60 -2.22
N LYS A 47 2.24 6.07 -1.68
CA LYS A 47 1.09 6.50 -2.46
C LYS A 47 1.39 7.77 -3.23
N THR A 48 1.94 8.78 -2.55
CA THR A 48 2.29 10.04 -3.21
C THR A 48 3.28 9.83 -4.35
N VAL A 49 4.28 8.96 -4.13
CA VAL A 49 5.24 8.60 -5.18
C VAL A 49 4.54 7.85 -6.31
N GLY A 50 3.74 6.82 -6.02
CA GLY A 50 3.00 6.08 -7.06
C GLY A 50 2.06 6.95 -7.90
N PHE A 51 1.38 7.91 -7.26
CA PHE A 51 0.52 8.88 -7.95
C PHE A 51 1.34 9.83 -8.83
N LEU A 52 2.44 10.37 -8.30
CA LEU A 52 3.31 11.27 -9.05
C LEU A 52 3.97 10.58 -10.24
N THR A 53 4.39 9.32 -10.05
CA THR A 53 4.92 8.48 -11.12
C THR A 53 3.86 8.17 -12.18
N GLY A 54 2.62 7.86 -11.79
CA GLY A 54 1.51 7.68 -12.73
C GLY A 54 1.18 8.93 -13.54
N LEU A 55 1.19 10.10 -12.88
CA LEU A 55 0.98 11.40 -13.53
C LEU A 55 2.11 11.71 -14.52
N ALA A 56 3.37 11.56 -14.09
CA ALA A 56 4.53 11.79 -14.95
C ALA A 56 4.52 10.85 -16.16
N LEU A 57 4.23 9.56 -15.95
CA LEU A 57 4.12 8.57 -17.04
C LEU A 57 3.04 8.97 -18.05
N THR A 58 1.86 9.40 -17.59
CA THR A 58 0.76 9.83 -18.46
C THR A 58 1.14 11.05 -19.29
N VAL A 59 1.77 12.05 -18.67
CA VAL A 59 2.23 13.27 -19.37
C VAL A 59 3.28 12.93 -20.42
N ILE A 60 4.26 12.10 -20.07
CA ILE A 60 5.33 11.69 -20.98
C ILE A 60 4.79 10.86 -22.15
N ALA A 61 3.86 9.94 -21.88
CA ALA A 61 3.19 9.16 -22.91
C ALA A 61 2.41 10.06 -23.90
N CYS A 62 1.69 11.08 -23.41
CA CYS A 62 1.01 12.03 -24.29
C CYS A 62 1.97 12.85 -25.17
N LEU A 63 3.08 13.35 -24.59
CA LEU A 63 4.09 14.11 -25.35
C LEU A 63 4.79 13.25 -26.40
N THR A 64 5.19 12.04 -26.02
CA THR A 64 5.89 11.10 -26.92
C THR A 64 4.95 10.50 -27.96
N PHE A 65 3.67 10.34 -27.66
CA PHE A 65 2.66 9.96 -28.65
C PHE A 65 2.61 10.96 -29.81
N ALA A 66 2.56 12.27 -29.52
CA ALA A 66 2.56 13.31 -30.54
C ALA A 66 3.85 13.27 -31.38
N ALA A 67 5.01 13.09 -30.75
CA ALA A 67 6.29 12.97 -31.45
C ALA A 67 6.34 11.73 -32.35
N LYS A 68 5.87 10.57 -31.87
CA LYS A 68 5.87 9.31 -32.64
C LYS A 68 4.88 9.32 -33.80
N LEU A 69 3.80 10.10 -33.69
CA LEU A 69 2.85 10.30 -34.79
C LEU A 69 3.50 11.08 -35.95
N LEU A 70 4.34 12.06 -35.64
CA LEU A 70 5.10 12.84 -36.64
C LEU A 70 6.21 12.00 -37.30
N ASP A 71 6.86 11.12 -36.53
CA ASP A 71 7.87 10.17 -37.03
C ASP A 71 7.27 9.03 -37.88
N LEU A 72 5.95 9.00 -38.11
CA LEU A 72 5.20 7.93 -38.80
C LEU A 72 5.40 6.52 -38.18
N ASN A 73 5.84 6.46 -36.93
CA ASN A 73 6.05 5.18 -36.23
C ASN A 73 4.77 4.77 -35.49
N VAL A 74 3.85 4.16 -36.24
CA VAL A 74 2.52 3.74 -35.75
C VAL A 74 2.63 2.75 -34.59
N VAL A 75 3.60 1.82 -34.63
CA VAL A 75 3.82 0.83 -33.56
C VAL A 75 4.26 1.50 -32.27
N GLY A 76 5.17 2.47 -32.36
CA GLY A 76 5.59 3.29 -31.23
C GLY A 76 4.44 4.10 -30.64
N ALA A 77 3.61 4.72 -31.49
CA ALA A 77 2.44 5.49 -31.07
C ALA A 77 1.41 4.62 -30.32
N ILE A 78 1.14 3.40 -30.80
CA ILE A 78 0.20 2.48 -30.12
C ILE A 78 0.69 2.11 -28.72
N ASN A 79 1.99 1.90 -28.54
CA ASN A 79 2.56 1.59 -27.24
C ASN A 79 2.47 2.77 -26.28
N GLN A 80 2.59 4.02 -26.76
CA GLN A 80 2.38 5.20 -25.93
C GLN A 80 0.93 5.33 -25.45
N VAL A 81 -0.06 4.93 -26.27
CA VAL A 81 -1.46 4.88 -25.83
C VAL A 81 -1.63 3.89 -24.67
N TRP A 82 -1.01 2.71 -24.75
CA TRP A 82 -1.03 1.74 -23.65
C TRP A 82 -0.36 2.28 -22.39
N LEU A 83 0.79 2.94 -22.50
CA LEU A 83 1.48 3.55 -21.37
C LEU A 83 0.66 4.67 -20.73
N ALA A 84 -0.04 5.49 -21.53
CA ALA A 84 -0.95 6.51 -21.03
C ALA A 84 -2.12 5.88 -20.23
N ILE A 85 -2.71 4.80 -20.74
CA ILE A 85 -3.77 4.07 -20.04
C ILE A 85 -3.25 3.48 -18.72
N PHE A 86 -2.07 2.86 -18.72
CA PHE A 86 -1.48 2.31 -17.49
C PHE A 86 -1.10 3.41 -16.47
N GLY A 87 -0.60 4.55 -16.92
CA GLY A 87 -0.37 5.72 -16.08
C GLY A 87 -1.64 6.23 -15.43
N LEU A 88 -2.74 6.30 -16.20
CA LEU A 88 -4.05 6.71 -15.69
C LEU A 88 -4.61 5.68 -14.69
N ILE A 89 -4.44 4.38 -14.95
CA ILE A 89 -4.78 3.31 -13.99
C ILE A 89 -3.95 3.44 -12.71
N MET A 90 -2.66 3.76 -12.80
CA MET A 90 -1.82 4.01 -11.62
C MET A 90 -2.33 5.19 -10.79
N MET A 91 -2.62 6.32 -11.43
CA MET A 91 -3.19 7.49 -10.76
C MET A 91 -4.50 7.13 -10.07
N LEU A 92 -5.34 6.34 -10.72
CA LEU A 92 -6.65 5.95 -10.23
C LEU A 92 -6.60 4.95 -9.08
N LEU A 93 -5.68 3.98 -9.15
CA LEU A 93 -5.36 3.10 -8.03
C LEU A 93 -4.97 3.94 -6.82
N GLU A 94 -4.11 4.91 -6.99
CA GLU A 94 -3.61 5.69 -5.87
C GLU A 94 -4.63 6.71 -5.34
N ALA A 95 -5.39 7.34 -6.24
CA ALA A 95 -6.49 8.23 -5.92
C ALA A 95 -7.68 7.52 -5.27
N SER A 96 -7.88 6.22 -5.54
CA SER A 96 -8.94 5.39 -4.92
C SER A 96 -8.89 5.41 -3.38
N SER A 97 -7.74 5.72 -2.79
CA SER A 97 -7.66 5.83 -1.34
C SER A 97 -7.99 7.22 -0.79
N SER A 98 -7.95 8.24 -1.64
CA SER A 98 -8.38 9.57 -1.26
C SER A 98 -9.91 9.61 -1.32
N THR A 99 -10.53 10.28 -0.34
CA THR A 99 -11.98 10.34 -0.07
C THR A 99 -12.84 11.01 -1.16
N ASN A 100 -12.34 11.10 -2.40
CA ASN A 100 -13.02 11.75 -3.51
C ASN A 100 -14.13 10.85 -4.11
N PHE A 101 -15.27 11.45 -4.43
CA PHE A 101 -16.49 10.77 -4.90
C PHE A 101 -16.29 9.97 -6.21
N LEU A 102 -15.51 10.53 -7.15
CA LEU A 102 -15.09 9.85 -8.40
C LEU A 102 -14.23 8.62 -8.12
N SER A 103 -13.39 8.69 -7.09
CA SER A 103 -12.53 7.59 -6.67
C SER A 103 -13.35 6.40 -6.15
N GLN A 104 -14.48 6.64 -5.46
CA GLN A 104 -15.32 5.57 -4.93
C GLN A 104 -16.01 4.73 -6.01
N ARG A 105 -16.53 5.35 -7.08
CA ARG A 105 -17.21 4.62 -8.17
C ARG A 105 -16.23 3.70 -8.89
N VAL A 106 -15.05 4.24 -9.18
CA VAL A 106 -14.03 3.51 -9.92
C VAL A 106 -13.31 2.49 -9.04
N SER A 107 -13.09 2.80 -7.76
CA SER A 107 -12.60 1.85 -6.77
C SER A 107 -13.50 0.62 -6.71
N ARG A 108 -14.83 0.81 -6.71
CA ARG A 108 -15.80 -0.27 -6.67
C ARG A 108 -15.68 -1.16 -7.91
N TRP A 109 -15.62 -0.57 -9.10
CA TRP A 109 -15.42 -1.29 -10.35
C TRP A 109 -14.08 -2.04 -10.39
N LEU A 110 -13.00 -1.43 -9.90
CA LEU A 110 -11.67 -2.06 -9.85
C LEU A 110 -11.63 -3.22 -8.84
N ASN A 111 -12.33 -3.08 -7.72
CA ASN A 111 -12.42 -4.12 -6.68
C ASN A 111 -13.31 -5.30 -7.14
N GLU A 112 -14.27 -5.04 -8.01
CA GLU A 112 -15.12 -6.07 -8.64
C GLU A 112 -14.36 -6.85 -9.72
N ASN A 113 -13.60 -6.17 -10.59
CA ASN A 113 -12.94 -6.78 -11.74
C ASN A 113 -11.51 -7.26 -11.45
N MET A 114 -10.77 -6.57 -10.57
CA MET A 114 -9.35 -6.84 -10.29
C MET A 114 -9.04 -6.79 -8.79
N LYS A 115 -9.61 -7.73 -8.02
CA LYS A 115 -9.28 -7.92 -6.59
C LYS A 115 -7.78 -7.99 -6.31
N ILE A 116 -7.00 -8.51 -7.26
CA ILE A 116 -5.54 -8.62 -7.15
C ILE A 116 -4.88 -7.23 -7.04
N LEU A 117 -5.35 -6.24 -7.81
CA LEU A 117 -4.84 -4.86 -7.82
C LEU A 117 -5.22 -4.06 -6.56
N THR A 118 -6.20 -4.51 -5.80
CA THR A 118 -6.58 -3.91 -4.51
C THR A 118 -5.59 -4.27 -3.40
N TYR A 119 -4.85 -5.37 -3.52
CA TYR A 119 -3.80 -5.73 -2.59
C TYR A 119 -2.49 -5.02 -2.91
N MET A 120 -1.81 -4.55 -1.87
CA MET A 120 -0.51 -3.85 -1.97
C MET A 120 0.53 -4.64 -2.77
N THR A 121 0.57 -5.97 -2.63
CA THR A 121 1.44 -6.85 -3.41
C THR A 121 1.07 -6.88 -4.91
N GLY A 122 -0.22 -6.87 -5.26
CA GLY A 122 -0.67 -6.86 -6.65
C GLY A 122 -0.44 -5.51 -7.34
N ARG A 123 -0.55 -4.40 -6.60
CA ARG A 123 -0.11 -3.08 -7.09
C ARG A 123 1.37 -3.06 -7.43
N GLY A 124 2.21 -3.58 -6.54
CA GLY A 124 3.65 -3.64 -6.80
C GLY A 124 3.99 -4.50 -8.01
N LEU A 125 3.28 -5.61 -8.21
CA LEU A 125 3.45 -6.44 -9.41
C LEU A 125 3.05 -5.70 -10.68
N PHE A 126 1.97 -4.92 -10.63
CA PHE A 126 1.55 -4.04 -11.73
C PHE A 126 2.62 -2.99 -12.04
N TYR A 127 3.25 -2.38 -11.02
CA TYR A 127 4.34 -1.41 -11.23
C TYR A 127 5.56 -2.05 -11.88
N ILE A 128 5.94 -3.27 -11.48
CA ILE A 128 7.04 -4.00 -12.14
C ILE A 128 6.67 -4.33 -13.58
N PHE A 129 5.43 -4.76 -13.84
CA PHE A 129 4.98 -5.05 -15.20
C PHE A 129 5.06 -3.83 -16.11
N VAL A 130 4.51 -2.69 -15.68
CA VAL A 130 4.59 -1.43 -16.43
C VAL A 130 6.04 -0.96 -16.57
N GLY A 131 6.86 -1.07 -15.52
CA GLY A 131 8.28 -0.75 -15.56
C GLY A 131 9.07 -1.63 -16.54
N THR A 132 8.71 -2.90 -16.66
CA THR A 132 9.34 -3.84 -17.62
C THR A 132 8.94 -3.50 -19.06
N LEU A 133 7.69 -3.08 -19.28
CA LEU A 133 7.25 -2.58 -20.60
C LEU A 133 8.01 -1.30 -21.00
N GLU A 134 8.17 -0.36 -20.08
CA GLU A 134 8.97 0.86 -20.26
C GLU A 134 10.44 0.55 -20.56
N LEU A 135 11.02 -0.40 -19.81
CA LEU A 135 12.40 -0.85 -20.04
C LEU A 135 12.57 -1.41 -21.44
N GLY A 136 11.56 -2.03 -22.06
CA GLY A 136 11.64 -2.50 -23.45
C GLY A 136 11.99 -1.41 -24.47
N PHE A 137 11.78 -0.13 -24.13
CA PHE A 137 12.16 1.02 -24.96
C PHE A 137 13.58 1.51 -24.64
N TRP A 138 14.57 0.63 -24.72
CA TRP A 138 15.98 0.92 -24.37
C TRP A 138 16.58 2.12 -25.13
N PHE A 139 16.04 2.47 -26.29
CA PHE A 139 16.53 3.56 -27.14
C PHE A 139 16.30 4.95 -26.54
N SER A 140 15.41 5.11 -25.56
CA SER A 140 15.13 6.39 -24.93
C SER A 140 15.56 6.39 -23.48
N THR A 141 16.54 7.23 -23.14
CA THR A 141 17.07 7.36 -21.79
C THR A 141 15.98 7.73 -20.77
N LEU A 142 14.99 8.53 -21.19
CA LEU A 142 13.87 8.91 -20.32
C LEU A 142 13.03 7.69 -19.93
N HIS A 143 12.69 6.84 -20.91
CA HIS A 143 11.90 5.63 -20.64
C HIS A 143 12.69 4.62 -19.79
N LEU A 144 14.00 4.53 -20.00
CA LEU A 144 14.86 3.68 -19.19
C LEU A 144 14.87 4.11 -17.71
N VAL A 145 15.01 5.40 -17.43
CA VAL A 145 15.01 5.93 -16.05
C VAL A 145 13.66 5.70 -15.38
N ILE A 146 12.56 5.97 -16.08
CA ILE A 146 11.20 5.76 -15.56
C ILE A 146 10.96 4.28 -15.29
N GLY A 147 11.31 3.40 -16.22
CA GLY A 147 11.23 1.95 -16.05
C GLY A 147 11.98 1.45 -14.81
N ILE A 148 13.20 1.93 -14.55
CA ILE A 148 13.95 1.60 -13.33
C ILE A 148 13.24 2.08 -12.07
N ILE A 149 12.71 3.32 -12.08
CA ILE A 149 11.96 3.87 -10.94
C ILE A 149 10.72 3.02 -10.66
N LEU A 150 9.95 2.64 -11.69
CA LEU A 150 8.76 1.80 -11.53
C LEU A 150 9.10 0.40 -11.02
N CYS A 151 10.14 -0.24 -11.55
CA CYS A 151 10.60 -1.54 -11.06
C CYS A 151 11.05 -1.47 -9.60
N SER A 152 11.77 -0.42 -9.23
CA SER A 152 12.22 -0.20 -7.84
C SER A 152 11.03 0.04 -6.90
N LEU A 153 10.08 0.89 -7.31
CA LEU A 153 8.85 1.17 -6.55
C LEU A 153 7.99 -0.08 -6.39
N GLY A 154 7.88 -0.88 -7.45
CA GLY A 154 7.22 -2.18 -7.44
C GLY A 154 7.88 -3.18 -6.48
N GLY A 155 9.22 -3.24 -6.47
CA GLY A 155 9.97 -4.06 -5.51
C GLY A 155 9.73 -3.65 -4.06
N VAL A 156 9.81 -2.35 -3.77
CA VAL A 156 9.58 -1.80 -2.42
C VAL A 156 8.15 -2.06 -1.95
N THR A 157 7.16 -1.83 -2.81
CA THR A 157 5.74 -2.06 -2.48
C THR A 157 5.43 -3.54 -2.20
N ILE A 158 6.02 -4.46 -2.98
CA ILE A 158 5.93 -5.91 -2.72
C ILE A 158 6.59 -6.27 -1.38
N PHE A 159 7.81 -5.78 -1.15
CA PHE A 159 8.56 -6.08 0.07
C PHE A 159 7.82 -5.61 1.32
N VAL A 160 7.32 -4.37 1.33
CA VAL A 160 6.52 -3.83 2.44
C VAL A 160 5.22 -4.62 2.59
N GLY A 161 4.54 -4.97 1.50
CA GLY A 161 3.36 -5.81 1.52
C GLY A 161 3.61 -7.18 2.17
N TRP A 162 4.77 -7.78 1.88
CA TRP A 162 5.18 -9.06 2.45
C TRP A 162 5.59 -8.96 3.93
N ALA A 163 6.31 -7.91 4.32
CA ALA A 163 6.67 -7.65 5.72
C ALA A 163 5.43 -7.42 6.60
N LEU A 164 4.48 -6.60 6.14
CA LEU A 164 3.17 -6.45 6.77
C LEU A 164 2.39 -7.77 6.76
N GLY A 165 2.55 -8.54 5.68
CA GLY A 165 2.19 -9.96 5.50
C GLY A 165 2.49 -10.80 6.75
N MET A 166 3.77 -10.86 7.08
CA MET A 166 4.32 -11.67 8.17
C MET A 166 3.92 -11.14 9.55
N LYS A 167 4.00 -9.83 9.77
CA LYS A 167 3.70 -9.21 11.09
C LYS A 167 2.26 -9.41 11.55
N LEU A 168 1.30 -9.44 10.64
CA LEU A 168 -0.10 -9.76 10.98
C LEU A 168 -0.32 -11.25 11.26
N ARG A 169 0.48 -12.15 10.66
CA ARG A 169 0.39 -13.59 10.96
C ARG A 169 0.94 -13.89 12.35
N SER A 170 2.04 -13.23 12.76
CA SER A 170 2.55 -13.37 14.12
C SER A 170 1.54 -12.87 15.15
N LEU A 171 0.98 -11.66 14.97
CA LEU A 171 -0.03 -11.12 15.88
C LEU A 171 -1.30 -11.97 15.98
N ARG A 172 -1.75 -12.58 14.87
CA ARG A 172 -2.88 -13.52 14.92
C ARG A 172 -2.57 -14.77 15.71
N ARG A 173 -1.36 -15.33 15.58
CA ARG A 173 -0.93 -16.50 16.35
C ARG A 173 -0.85 -16.15 17.84
N ASP A 174 -0.30 -14.99 18.18
CA ASP A 174 -0.19 -14.53 19.56
C ASP A 174 -1.57 -14.36 20.21
N MET A 175 -2.57 -13.84 19.47
CA MET A 175 -3.94 -13.73 19.96
C MET A 175 -4.62 -15.09 20.11
N ALA A 176 -4.46 -16.00 19.14
CA ALA A 176 -5.02 -17.35 19.22
C ALA A 176 -4.50 -18.11 20.45
N GLN A 177 -3.19 -18.00 20.73
CA GLN A 177 -2.58 -18.64 21.89
C GLN A 177 -3.03 -18.00 23.22
N GLU A 178 -3.28 -16.69 23.26
CA GLU A 178 -3.81 -16.01 24.45
C GLU A 178 -5.26 -16.43 24.75
N ASP A 179 -6.08 -16.62 23.71
CA ASP A 179 -7.46 -17.09 23.83
C ASP A 179 -7.53 -18.54 24.32
N ASP A 180 -6.67 -19.43 23.80
CA ASP A 180 -6.59 -20.83 24.23
C ASP A 180 -6.16 -20.93 25.70
N ALA A 181 -5.16 -20.15 26.13
CA ALA A 181 -4.73 -20.10 27.53
C ALA A 181 -5.84 -19.62 28.48
N ARG A 182 -6.68 -18.66 28.05
CA ARG A 182 -7.84 -18.20 28.85
C ARG A 182 -8.90 -19.29 28.99
N ARG A 183 -9.19 -20.02 27.92
CA ARG A 183 -10.17 -21.12 27.94
C ARG A 183 -9.75 -22.26 28.87
N VAL A 184 -8.46 -22.57 28.93
CA VAL A 184 -7.92 -23.58 29.84
C VAL A 184 -8.02 -23.13 31.30
N SER A 185 -7.67 -21.87 31.60
CA SER A 185 -7.75 -21.33 32.97
C SER A 185 -9.19 -21.25 33.51
N GLN A 186 -10.20 -21.04 32.66
CA GLN A 186 -11.61 -21.04 33.09
C GLN A 186 -12.19 -22.44 33.31
N ARG A 187 -11.50 -23.49 32.86
CA ARG A 187 -11.90 -24.90 33.04
C ARG A 187 -11.16 -25.61 34.16
N ALA A 188 -10.19 -24.95 34.79
CA ALA A 188 -9.49 -25.50 35.96
C ALA A 188 -10.43 -25.39 37.19
N PRO A 189 -10.80 -26.52 37.82
CA PRO A 189 -11.69 -26.56 38.98
C PRO A 189 -11.05 -25.99 40.25
#